data_AF-A0AAW1LTG1-F1
#
_entry.id   AF-A0AAW1LTG1-F1
#
_cell.length_a   1.000
_cell.length_b   1.000
_cell.length_c   1.000
_cell.angle_alpha   90.00
_cell.angle_beta   90.00
_cell.angle_gamma   90.00
#
_symmetry.space_group_name_H-M   'P 1'
#
loop_
_entity.id
_entity.type
_entity.pdbx_description
1 polymer ?
#
loop_
_entity_poly.entity_id
_entity_poly.type
_entity_poly.pdbx_seq_one_letter_code
_entity_poly.pdbx_strand_id
1 'polypeptide(L)'
;MVADQFGTSTLHPVAVCPAPCGSFTFGPVCAVVADQFGTSTLHPVAVCPAPCGSFTFGPSRGVYETPAGHILYVAHTDLELFCLDKEVYRLVEMYRNRLADYVYNGFWFSPEGNYVRKCIALAEENVTGVVKLELYKGQVTVLGRSSNFSTYNEDLVSMDKHSTFSPQDATGFINIQAIRLKEYRRLQDTINKHS
;
A
#
# COMPACT_ATOMS: atom_id res chain seq x y z
N MET A 1 -11.41 6.65 36.87
CA MET A 1 -10.28 7.27 36.16
C MET A 1 -9.72 6.24 35.20
N VAL A 2 -10.24 6.23 33.96
CA VAL A 2 -9.75 5.38 32.88
C VAL A 2 -8.47 6.05 32.38
N ALA A 3 -7.33 5.40 32.57
CA ALA A 3 -6.09 5.82 31.94
C ALA A 3 -6.18 5.41 30.47
N ASP A 4 -6.29 6.41 29.60
CA ASP A 4 -6.18 6.31 28.16
C ASP A 4 -4.82 5.69 27.78
N GLN A 5 -4.79 4.40 27.47
CA GLN A 5 -3.64 3.74 26.87
C GLN A 5 -3.72 3.86 25.34
N PHE A 6 -3.59 5.08 24.82
CA PHE A 6 -3.32 5.30 23.39
C PHE A 6 -1.83 5.00 23.15
N GLY A 7 -1.53 3.78 22.68
CA GLY A 7 -0.19 3.43 22.23
C GLY A 7 0.11 4.08 20.88
N THR A 8 0.66 5.30 20.87
CA THR A 8 1.21 5.90 19.65
C THR A 8 2.60 5.33 19.40
N SER A 9 2.72 4.38 18.46
CA SER A 9 4.02 3.84 18.04
C SER A 9 4.50 4.56 16.78
N THR A 10 5.68 5.18 16.85
CA THR A 10 6.40 5.72 15.68
C THR A 10 7.29 4.64 15.09
N LEU A 11 7.04 4.23 13.84
CA LEU A 11 7.91 3.28 13.15
C LEU A 11 8.87 4.02 12.23
N HIS A 12 10.18 3.81 12.43
CA HIS A 12 11.23 4.26 11.52
C HIS A 12 11.58 3.11 10.55
N PRO A 13 11.40 3.28 9.23
CA PRO A 13 11.97 2.38 8.25
C PRO A 13 13.46 2.70 8.11
N VAL A 14 14.29 1.68 8.33
CA VAL A 14 15.72 1.74 8.04
C VAL A 14 15.92 1.23 6.62
N ALA A 15 16.69 2.01 5.86
CA ALA A 15 17.09 1.77 4.48
C ALA A 15 17.47 0.31 4.20
N VAL A 16 16.96 -0.24 3.10
CA VAL A 16 17.40 -1.53 2.56
C VAL A 16 18.78 -1.32 1.94
N CYS A 17 19.84 -1.74 2.63
CA CYS A 17 21.20 -1.74 2.09
C CYS A 17 21.34 -2.73 0.93
N PRO A 18 22.04 -2.37 -0.17
CA PRO A 18 22.33 -3.31 -1.25
C PRO A 18 23.62 -4.07 -0.93
N ALA A 19 23.54 -5.37 -0.62
CA ALA A 19 24.71 -6.24 -0.69
C ALA A 19 24.34 -7.73 -0.96
N PRO A 20 25.11 -8.44 -1.80
CA PRO A 20 24.85 -9.83 -2.15
C PRO A 20 25.72 -10.77 -1.31
N CYS A 21 25.21 -11.38 -0.24
CA CYS A 21 25.79 -12.61 0.33
C CYS A 21 24.95 -13.19 1.47
N GLY A 22 24.26 -14.30 1.20
CA GLY A 22 24.33 -15.53 1.99
C GLY A 22 24.11 -15.52 3.52
N SER A 23 23.45 -14.52 4.10
CA SER A 23 23.01 -14.56 5.49
C SER A 23 21.70 -13.78 5.65
N PHE A 24 20.64 -14.47 6.04
CA PHE A 24 19.36 -13.86 6.39
C PHE A 24 19.52 -13.12 7.73
N THR A 25 20.02 -11.88 7.66
CA THR A 25 19.89 -10.94 8.76
C THR A 25 18.54 -10.23 8.59
N PHE A 26 17.58 -10.58 9.45
CA PHE A 26 16.35 -9.82 9.58
C PHE A 26 16.73 -8.39 9.97
N GLY A 27 16.34 -7.41 9.16
CA GLY A 27 16.62 -6.00 9.42
C GLY A 27 16.00 -5.50 10.74
N PRO A 28 16.45 -4.33 11.24
CA PRO A 28 16.10 -3.81 12.57
C PRO A 28 14.60 -3.50 12.77
N VAL A 29 13.80 -3.49 11.70
CA VAL A 29 12.33 -3.34 11.76
C VAL A 29 11.69 -4.51 12.55
N CYS A 30 12.25 -5.71 12.51
CA CYS A 30 11.74 -6.85 13.27
C CYS A 30 11.91 -6.70 14.79
N ALA A 31 12.92 -5.95 15.26
CA ALA A 31 13.18 -5.79 16.70
C ALA A 31 12.19 -4.82 17.36
N VAL A 32 11.83 -3.72 16.68
CA VAL A 32 10.86 -2.73 17.21
C VAL A 32 9.46 -3.32 17.31
N VAL A 33 9.11 -4.21 16.38
CA VAL A 33 7.84 -4.93 16.38
C VAL A 33 7.80 -5.87 17.58
N ALA A 34 8.85 -6.66 17.86
CA ALA A 34 8.86 -7.62 18.97
C ALA A 34 8.71 -6.99 20.37
N ASP A 35 9.27 -5.79 20.60
CA ASP A 35 9.29 -5.15 21.94
C ASP A 35 7.92 -4.56 22.35
N GLN A 36 7.04 -4.29 21.38
CA GLN A 36 5.69 -3.71 21.62
C GLN A 36 4.60 -4.79 21.86
N PHE A 37 4.86 -6.07 21.58
CA PHE A 37 3.87 -7.15 21.75
C PHE A 37 3.88 -7.81 23.14
N GLY A 38 4.63 -7.27 24.11
CA GLY A 38 4.70 -7.80 25.48
C GLY A 38 3.40 -7.71 26.30
N THR A 39 2.39 -6.93 25.91
CA THR A 39 1.26 -6.62 26.80
C THR A 39 -0.15 -6.65 26.22
N SER A 40 -0.37 -7.02 24.95
CA SER A 40 -1.76 -7.16 24.50
C SER A 40 -1.90 -8.11 23.31
N THR A 41 -2.50 -9.27 23.59
CA THR A 41 -3.26 -10.07 22.61
C THR A 41 -4.46 -9.24 22.13
N LEU A 42 -4.20 -8.20 21.34
CA LEU A 42 -5.23 -7.64 20.48
C LEU A 42 -5.36 -8.62 19.33
N HIS A 43 -6.55 -9.17 19.16
CA HIS A 43 -6.89 -10.14 18.13
C HIS A 43 -7.32 -9.41 16.83
N PRO A 44 -6.44 -9.09 15.86
CA PRO A 44 -6.88 -8.92 14.49
C PRO A 44 -7.03 -10.34 13.90
N VAL A 45 -8.13 -11.01 14.21
CA VAL A 45 -8.50 -12.23 13.50
C VAL A 45 -9.00 -11.78 12.14
N ALA A 46 -8.11 -11.73 11.15
CA ALA A 46 -8.50 -11.64 9.75
C ALA A 46 -9.14 -12.98 9.37
N VAL A 47 -10.43 -13.14 9.66
CA VAL A 47 -11.24 -14.24 9.11
C VAL A 47 -11.40 -13.94 7.63
N CYS A 48 -10.59 -14.55 6.77
CA CYS A 48 -10.85 -14.55 5.33
C CYS A 48 -12.06 -15.47 5.07
N PRO A 49 -13.25 -14.96 4.70
CA PRO A 49 -14.39 -15.82 4.38
C PRO A 49 -14.26 -16.46 2.99
N ALA A 50 -13.25 -16.08 2.20
CA ALA A 50 -13.02 -16.59 0.87
C ALA A 50 -12.35 -17.97 0.93
N PRO A 51 -12.85 -18.97 0.17
CA PRO A 51 -12.14 -20.23 0.00
C PRO A 51 -10.79 -19.94 -0.67
N CYS A 52 -9.69 -20.11 0.07
CA CYS A 52 -8.36 -20.08 -0.53
C CYS A 52 -8.23 -21.31 -1.44
N GLY A 53 -8.21 -21.07 -2.75
CA GLY A 53 -8.06 -22.14 -3.74
C GLY A 53 -6.63 -22.66 -3.70
N SER A 54 -6.41 -23.84 -3.14
CA SER A 54 -5.10 -24.49 -3.25
C SER A 54 -4.84 -24.88 -4.71
N PHE A 55 -3.60 -24.69 -5.16
CA PHE A 55 -3.19 -24.95 -6.55
C PHE A 55 -3.46 -26.41 -7.02
N THR A 56 -3.43 -27.38 -6.09
CA THR A 56 -3.61 -28.81 -6.39
C THR A 56 -4.64 -29.52 -5.51
N PHE A 57 -5.08 -28.90 -4.41
CA PHE A 57 -6.04 -29.45 -3.48
C PHE A 57 -7.25 -28.52 -3.39
N GLY A 58 -8.46 -29.06 -3.23
CA GLY A 58 -9.71 -28.28 -3.19
C GLY A 58 -9.72 -27.15 -2.15
N PRO A 59 -10.79 -26.32 -2.13
CA PRO A 59 -10.87 -25.17 -1.23
C PRO A 59 -10.74 -25.60 0.23
N SER A 60 -9.75 -25.06 0.92
CA SER A 60 -9.52 -25.27 2.35
C SER A 60 -9.92 -24.02 3.13
N ARG A 61 -10.18 -24.17 4.44
CA ARG A 61 -10.43 -23.05 5.35
C ARG A 61 -9.30 -23.00 6.37
N GLY A 62 -8.59 -21.88 6.43
CA GLY A 62 -7.56 -21.60 7.43
C GLY A 62 -7.87 -20.30 8.14
N VAL A 63 -7.61 -20.25 9.45
CA VAL A 63 -7.61 -19.01 10.23
C VAL A 63 -6.14 -18.62 10.42
N TYR A 64 -5.79 -17.38 10.04
CA TYR A 64 -4.44 -16.84 10.18
C TYR A 64 -4.48 -15.60 11.04
N GLU A 65 -3.59 -15.53 12.02
CA GLU A 65 -3.40 -14.37 12.88
C GLU A 65 -2.05 -13.73 12.53
N THR A 66 -2.08 -12.57 11.90
CA THR A 66 -0.86 -11.84 11.46
C THR A 66 -0.89 -10.38 11.91
N PRO A 67 -0.92 -10.09 13.23
CA PRO A 67 -1.05 -8.73 13.75
C PRO A 67 0.09 -7.81 13.29
N ALA A 68 1.33 -8.27 13.41
CA ALA A 68 2.51 -7.51 12.98
C ALA A 68 2.52 -7.27 11.46
N GLY A 69 2.17 -8.29 10.67
CA GLY A 69 2.13 -8.18 9.21
C GLY A 69 1.08 -7.17 8.74
N HIS A 70 -0.09 -7.14 9.39
CA HIS A 70 -1.13 -6.18 9.06
C HIS A 70 -0.71 -4.74 9.38
N ILE A 71 -0.08 -4.50 10.54
CA ILE A 71 0.42 -3.17 10.92
C ILE A 71 1.47 -2.68 9.91
N LEU A 72 2.44 -3.53 9.57
CA LEU A 72 3.48 -3.18 8.61
C LEU A 72 2.91 -2.93 7.22
N TYR A 73 1.93 -3.72 6.78
CA TYR A 73 1.27 -3.54 5.49
C TYR A 73 0.59 -2.17 5.41
N VAL A 74 -0.17 -1.79 6.44
CA VAL A 74 -0.86 -0.48 6.49
C VAL A 74 0.16 0.66 6.52
N ALA A 75 1.21 0.54 7.34
CA ALA A 75 2.26 1.56 7.46
C ALA A 75 3.02 1.77 6.14
N HIS A 76 3.43 0.67 5.50
CA HIS A 76 4.21 0.70 4.28
C HIS A 76 3.39 1.24 3.10
N THR A 77 2.14 0.78 2.95
CA THR A 77 1.24 1.28 1.90
C THR A 77 1.01 2.80 2.02
N ASP A 78 0.89 3.32 3.24
CA ASP A 78 0.72 4.76 3.46
C ASP A 78 1.98 5.59 3.14
N LEU A 79 3.18 5.04 3.39
CA LEU A 79 4.45 5.66 2.98
C LEU A 79 4.62 5.65 1.47
N GLU A 80 4.31 4.53 0.82
CA GLU A 80 4.36 4.41 -0.62
C GLU A 80 3.50 5.48 -1.28
N LEU A 81 2.25 5.63 -0.82
CA LEU A 81 1.33 6.64 -1.34
C LEU A 81 1.86 8.07 -1.19
N PHE A 82 2.70 8.32 -0.19
CA PHE A 82 3.27 9.63 0.10
C PHE A 82 4.53 9.95 -0.70
N CYS A 83 5.33 8.92 -1.03
CA CYS A 83 6.64 9.08 -1.67
C CYS A 83 6.62 8.75 -3.17
N LEU A 84 5.72 7.88 -3.64
CA LEU A 84 5.66 7.46 -5.04
C LEU A 84 4.73 8.34 -5.87
N ASP A 85 5.09 8.49 -7.14
CA ASP A 85 4.19 9.03 -8.15
C ASP A 85 2.97 8.14 -8.35
N LYS A 86 1.83 8.77 -8.65
CA LYS A 86 0.53 8.09 -8.83
C LYS A 86 0.57 6.92 -9.82
N GLU A 87 1.17 7.11 -10.99
CA GLU A 87 1.19 6.06 -12.02
C GLU A 87 2.23 4.96 -11.71
N VAL A 88 3.32 5.31 -11.03
CA VAL A 88 4.30 4.32 -10.54
C VAL A 88 3.66 3.45 -9.47
N TYR A 89 2.93 4.05 -8.52
CA TYR A 89 2.19 3.33 -7.49
C TYR A 89 1.20 2.32 -8.09
N ARG A 90 0.44 2.71 -9.13
CA ARG A 90 -0.47 1.80 -9.85
C ARG A 90 0.25 0.59 -10.46
N LEU A 91 1.46 0.77 -10.98
CA LEU A 91 2.26 -0.33 -11.52
C LEU A 91 2.75 -1.25 -10.39
N VAL A 92 3.24 -0.67 -9.28
CA VAL A 92 3.68 -1.43 -8.10
C VAL A 92 2.53 -2.26 -7.53
N GLU A 93 1.33 -1.71 -7.43
CA GLU A 93 0.14 -2.43 -6.97
C GLU A 93 -0.20 -3.63 -7.88
N MET A 94 -0.13 -3.44 -9.20
CA MET A 94 -0.31 -4.53 -10.17
C MET A 94 0.74 -5.63 -9.98
N TYR A 95 2.01 -5.24 -9.82
CA TYR A 95 3.11 -6.18 -9.62
C TYR A 95 3.05 -6.90 -8.26
N ARG A 96 2.60 -6.23 -7.21
CA ARG A 96 2.39 -6.80 -5.87
C ARG A 96 1.36 -7.94 -5.90
N ASN A 97 0.24 -7.74 -6.61
CA ASN A 97 -0.77 -8.78 -6.78
C ASN A 97 -0.20 -10.00 -7.53
N ARG A 98 0.57 -9.77 -8.60
CA ARG A 98 1.24 -10.87 -9.34
C ARG A 98 2.28 -11.59 -8.49
N LEU A 99 3.05 -10.85 -7.69
CA LEU A 99 4.03 -11.44 -6.78
C LEU A 99 3.36 -12.33 -5.73
N ALA A 100 2.20 -11.91 -5.20
CA ALA A 100 1.41 -12.72 -4.27
C ALA A 100 0.97 -14.04 -4.90
N ASP A 101 0.49 -14.01 -6.15
CA ASP A 101 0.13 -15.22 -6.91
C ASP A 101 1.34 -16.16 -7.08
N TYR A 102 2.50 -15.61 -7.43
CA TYR A 102 3.72 -16.41 -7.61
C TYR A 102 4.18 -17.05 -6.31
N VAL A 103 4.15 -16.30 -5.20
CA VAL A 103 4.50 -16.83 -3.88
C VAL A 103 3.53 -17.95 -3.47
N TYR A 104 2.23 -17.74 -3.66
CA TYR A 104 1.20 -18.71 -3.30
C TYR A 104 1.34 -20.02 -4.10
N ASN A 105 1.66 -19.92 -5.39
CA ASN A 105 1.85 -21.07 -6.27
C ASN A 105 3.26 -21.70 -6.19
N GLY A 106 4.18 -21.13 -5.39
CA GLY A 106 5.55 -21.64 -5.23
C GLY A 106 6.55 -21.21 -6.30
N PHE A 107 6.19 -20.28 -7.19
CA PHE A 107 7.05 -19.71 -8.23
C PHE A 107 7.96 -18.59 -7.71
N TRP A 108 8.66 -18.81 -6.60
CA TRP A 108 9.57 -17.80 -6.03
C TRP A 108 10.87 -17.64 -6.84
N PHE A 109 11.42 -18.74 -7.32
CA PHE A 109 12.70 -18.79 -8.04
C PHE A 109 12.53 -18.72 -9.56
N SER A 110 11.33 -18.45 -10.04
CA SER A 110 11.05 -18.35 -11.47
C SER A 110 11.60 -17.04 -12.06
N PRO A 111 11.87 -16.99 -13.38
CA PRO A 111 12.37 -15.78 -14.01
C PRO A 111 11.39 -14.60 -13.88
N GLU A 112 10.09 -14.86 -13.94
CA GLU A 112 9.06 -13.84 -13.74
C GLU A 112 9.03 -13.30 -12.31
N GLY A 113 9.17 -14.16 -11.29
CA GLY A 113 9.25 -13.74 -9.90
C GLY A 113 10.52 -12.93 -9.59
N ASN A 114 11.63 -13.22 -10.28
CA ASN A 114 12.85 -12.40 -10.19
C ASN A 114 12.66 -11.02 -10.82
N TYR A 115 12.04 -10.95 -12.00
CA TYR A 115 11.76 -9.67 -12.68
C TYR A 115 10.88 -8.76 -11.83
N VAL A 116 9.76 -9.28 -11.32
CA VAL A 116 8.82 -8.51 -10.49
C VAL A 116 9.49 -7.99 -9.21
N ARG A 117 10.29 -8.81 -8.53
CA ARG A 117 11.03 -8.38 -7.34
C ARG A 117 12.00 -7.24 -7.62
N LYS A 118 12.69 -7.27 -8.76
CA LYS A 118 13.58 -6.17 -9.17
C LYS A 118 12.79 -4.90 -9.45
N CYS A 119 11.66 -4.98 -10.13
CA CYS A 119 10.80 -3.81 -10.38
C CYS A 119 10.32 -3.16 -9.08
N ILE A 120 9.89 -3.97 -8.10
CA ILE A 120 9.47 -3.47 -6.80
C ILE A 120 10.67 -2.85 -6.05
N ALA A 121 11.82 -3.52 -6.04
CA ALA A 121 13.02 -2.99 -5.38
C ALA A 121 13.45 -1.63 -5.94
N LEU A 122 13.31 -1.40 -7.24
CA LEU A 122 13.58 -0.10 -7.87
C LEU A 122 12.60 0.99 -7.41
N ALA A 123 11.33 0.65 -7.18
CA ALA A 123 10.33 1.61 -6.69
C ALA A 123 10.58 2.00 -5.22
N GLU A 124 11.11 1.08 -4.41
CA GLU A 124 11.36 1.27 -2.97
C GLU A 124 12.63 2.10 -2.66
N GLU A 125 13.48 2.40 -3.64
CA GLU A 125 14.75 3.14 -3.40
C GLU A 125 14.52 4.51 -2.73
N ASN A 126 13.41 5.17 -3.06
CA ASN A 126 13.07 6.50 -2.56
C ASN A 126 12.04 6.48 -1.43
N VAL A 127 11.54 5.30 -1.03
CA VAL A 127 10.48 5.18 -0.01
C VAL A 127 11.11 5.17 1.38
N THR A 128 11.23 6.36 1.95
CA THR A 128 11.76 6.55 3.31
C THR A 128 10.91 7.55 4.07
N GLY A 129 10.60 7.32 5.34
CA GLY A 129 9.77 8.26 6.12
C GLY A 129 9.18 7.62 7.37
N VAL A 130 8.61 8.41 8.27
CA VAL A 130 8.03 7.94 9.53
C VAL A 130 6.51 8.00 9.45
N VAL A 131 5.85 6.92 9.88
CA VAL A 131 4.38 6.88 10.04
C VAL A 131 4.03 6.76 11.51
N LYS A 132 3.04 7.57 11.92
CA LYS A 132 2.40 7.51 13.23
C LYS A 132 1.12 6.71 13.09
N LEU A 133 1.03 5.62 13.84
CA LEU A 133 -0.13 4.75 13.86
C LEU A 133 -0.80 4.77 15.23
N GLU A 134 -2.12 4.67 15.21
CA GLU A 134 -2.94 4.35 16.37
C GLU A 134 -3.46 2.92 16.23
N LEU A 135 -3.26 2.12 17.27
CA LEU A 135 -3.75 0.76 17.35
C LEU A 135 -4.91 0.72 18.35
N TYR A 136 -6.09 0.39 17.88
CA TYR A 136 -7.28 0.32 18.72
C TYR A 136 -8.14 -0.89 18.38
N LYS A 137 -8.39 -1.76 19.36
CA LYS A 137 -9.29 -2.93 19.25
C LYS A 137 -9.13 -3.76 17.97
N GLY A 138 -7.88 -4.06 17.60
CA GLY A 138 -7.58 -4.87 16.40
C GLY A 138 -7.63 -4.09 15.07
N GLN A 139 -7.91 -2.79 15.11
CA GLN A 139 -7.82 -1.89 13.96
C GLN A 139 -6.53 -1.07 14.03
N VAL A 140 -5.95 -0.82 12.85
CA VAL A 140 -4.79 0.07 12.65
C VAL A 140 -5.29 1.33 11.94
N THR A 141 -5.00 2.50 12.49
CA THR A 141 -5.36 3.80 11.90
C THR A 141 -4.12 4.67 11.76
N VAL A 142 -3.98 5.34 10.62
CA VAL A 142 -2.86 6.25 10.36
C VAL A 142 -3.19 7.64 10.90
N LEU A 143 -2.35 8.16 11.79
CA LEU A 143 -2.50 9.51 12.36
C LEU A 143 -1.74 10.58 11.57
N GLY A 144 -0.60 10.21 10.98
CA GLY A 144 0.22 11.14 10.22
C GLY A 144 1.50 10.51 9.72
N ARG A 145 2.14 11.20 8.78
CA ARG A 145 3.35 10.74 8.08
C ARG A 145 4.30 11.89 7.81
N SER A 146 5.59 11.59 7.72
CA SER A 146 6.64 12.56 7.43
C SER A 146 7.74 11.88 6.64
N SER A 147 8.20 12.48 5.54
CA SER A 147 9.30 11.97 4.71
C SER A 147 10.15 13.13 4.21
N ASN A 148 11.46 12.88 4.02
CA ASN A 148 12.35 13.83 3.36
C ASN A 148 12.20 13.79 1.83
N PHE A 149 11.69 12.70 1.27
CA PHE A 149 11.48 12.47 -0.17
C PHE A 149 10.00 12.43 -0.53
N SER A 150 9.23 13.39 -0.01
CA SER A 150 7.78 13.45 -0.25
C SER A 150 7.46 14.10 -1.59
N THR A 151 6.58 13.47 -2.38
CA THR A 151 5.99 14.07 -3.58
C THR A 151 4.88 15.08 -3.23
N TYR A 152 4.44 15.08 -1.97
CA TYR A 152 3.47 16.04 -1.45
C TYR A 152 4.05 17.45 -1.36
N ASN A 153 3.28 18.43 -1.84
CA ASN A 153 3.63 19.84 -1.78
C ASN A 153 2.46 20.64 -1.18
N GLU A 154 2.66 21.18 0.01
CA GLU A 154 1.65 21.92 0.78
C GLU A 154 1.15 23.17 0.04
N ASP A 155 2.05 23.90 -0.61
CA ASP A 155 1.70 25.17 -1.26
C ASP A 155 0.82 24.94 -2.50
N LEU A 156 1.02 23.84 -3.22
CA LEU A 156 0.18 23.46 -4.38
C LEU A 156 -1.23 23.03 -3.98
N VAL A 157 -1.37 22.39 -2.81
CA VAL A 157 -2.65 21.83 -2.34
C VAL A 157 -3.47 22.87 -1.56
N SER A 158 -2.81 23.85 -0.94
CA SER A 158 -3.48 24.88 -0.14
C SER A 158 -4.45 25.72 -0.98
N MET A 159 -5.66 25.92 -0.45
CA MET A 159 -6.69 26.79 -1.06
C MET A 159 -6.52 28.26 -0.63
N ASP A 160 -5.84 28.49 0.51
CA ASP A 160 -5.74 29.80 1.14
C ASP A 160 -4.61 30.66 0.57
N LYS A 161 -3.54 30.03 0.07
CA LYS A 161 -2.42 30.72 -0.56
C LYS A 161 -2.64 30.72 -2.08
N HIS A 162 -2.42 31.87 -2.73
CA HIS A 162 -2.35 31.90 -4.19
C HIS A 162 -1.18 31.05 -4.67
N SER A 163 -1.49 29.81 -5.04
CA SER A 163 -0.53 28.82 -5.51
C SER A 163 -0.23 28.98 -6.99
N THR A 164 0.77 28.24 -7.47
CA THR A 164 1.16 28.17 -8.88
C THR A 164 0.08 27.52 -9.77
N PHE A 165 -0.94 26.88 -9.19
CA PHE A 165 -1.97 26.17 -9.94
C PHE A 165 -3.11 27.10 -10.37
N SER A 166 -3.39 27.17 -11.68
CA SER A 166 -4.52 27.92 -12.23
C SER A 166 -5.77 27.03 -12.33
N PRO A 167 -6.90 27.42 -11.70
CA PRO A 167 -8.17 26.67 -11.81
C PRO A 167 -8.72 26.60 -13.25
N GLN A 168 -8.30 27.50 -14.14
CA GLN A 168 -8.79 27.53 -15.52
C GLN A 168 -8.35 26.29 -16.31
N ASP A 169 -7.14 25.79 -16.05
CA ASP A 169 -6.57 24.63 -16.75
C ASP A 169 -7.32 23.33 -16.44
N ALA A 170 -7.89 23.24 -15.25
CA ALA A 170 -8.71 22.09 -14.83
C ALA A 170 -9.94 21.90 -15.74
N THR A 171 -10.55 23.00 -16.21
CA THR A 171 -11.72 22.94 -17.09
C THR A 171 -11.38 22.27 -18.43
N GLY A 172 -10.21 22.62 -19.01
CA GLY A 172 -9.72 21.98 -20.23
C GLY A 172 -9.45 20.49 -20.03
N PHE A 173 -8.79 20.12 -18.93
CA PHE A 173 -8.49 18.72 -18.60
C PHE A 173 -9.76 17.86 -18.44
N ILE A 174 -10.76 18.36 -17.70
CA ILE A 174 -12.04 17.67 -17.52
C ILE A 174 -12.74 17.46 -18.85
N ASN A 175 -12.78 18.50 -19.69
CA ASN A 175 -13.43 18.42 -20.99
C ASN A 175 -12.79 17.36 -21.89
N ILE A 176 -11.46 17.31 -21.95
CA ILE A 176 -10.73 16.33 -22.76
C ILE A 176 -11.00 14.90 -22.28
N GLN A 177 -10.91 14.64 -20.97
CA GLN A 177 -11.17 13.30 -20.42
C GLN A 177 -12.63 12.87 -20.60
N ALA A 178 -13.56 13.83 -20.55
CA ALA A 178 -14.99 13.56 -20.72
C ALA A 178 -15.37 13.14 -22.16
N ILE A 179 -14.58 13.47 -23.19
CA ILE A 179 -14.90 13.16 -24.59
C ILE A 179 -15.15 11.65 -24.78
N ARG A 180 -14.25 10.80 -24.27
CA ARG A 180 -14.40 9.34 -24.36
C ARG A 180 -15.73 8.87 -23.75
N LEU A 181 -16.10 9.42 -22.60
CA LEU A 181 -17.32 9.03 -21.87
C LEU A 181 -18.58 9.51 -22.58
N LYS A 182 -18.56 10.72 -23.15
CA LYS A 182 -19.67 11.28 -23.93
C LYS A 182 -19.95 10.44 -25.18
N GLU A 183 -18.90 10.04 -25.90
CA GLU A 183 -19.05 9.18 -27.08
C GLU A 183 -19.56 7.78 -26.74
N TYR A 184 -19.07 7.19 -25.65
CA TYR A 184 -19.56 5.90 -25.16
C TYR A 184 -21.06 5.95 -24.84
N ARG A 185 -21.53 7.02 -24.17
CA ARG A 185 -22.95 7.25 -23.90
C ARG A 185 -23.77 7.34 -25.19
N ARG A 186 -23.29 8.14 -26.15
CA ARG A 186 -23.96 8.32 -27.45
C ARG A 186 -24.16 6.99 -28.18
N LEU A 187 -23.15 6.12 -28.17
CA LEU A 187 -23.23 4.78 -28.79
C LEU A 187 -24.28 3.89 -28.09
N GLN A 188 -24.33 3.89 -26.76
CA GLN A 188 -25.36 3.14 -26.02
C GLN A 188 -26.78 3.61 -26.35
N ASP A 189 -26.99 4.93 -26.42
CA ASP A 189 -28.30 5.49 -26.75
C ASP A 189 -28.74 5.14 -28.17
N THR A 190 -27.80 5.01 -29.11
CA THR A 190 -28.13 4.50 -30.46
C THR A 190 -28.52 3.03 -30.43
N ILE A 191 -27.80 2.18 -29.70
CA ILE A 191 -28.12 0.75 -29.57
C ILE A 191 -29.51 0.57 -28.98
N ASN A 192 -29.83 1.28 -27.89
CA ASN A 192 -31.11 1.19 -27.19
C ASN A 192 -32.31 1.67 -28.00
N LYS A 193 -32.09 2.49 -29.04
CA LYS A 193 -33.15 2.93 -29.96
C LYS A 193 -33.42 1.94 -31.09
N HIS A 194 -32.49 1.03 -31.35
CA HIS A 194 -32.56 0.03 -32.41
C HIS A 194 -32.93 -1.38 -31.89
N SER A 195 -32.90 -1.59 -30.57
CA SER A 195 -33.47 -2.75 -29.87
C SER A 195 -34.94 -2.53 -29.53
#